data_AF-A0A7C4XUX5-F1
#
_entry.id   AF-A0A7C4XUX5-F1
#
_cell.length_a   1.000
_cell.length_b   1.000
_cell.length_c   1.000
_cell.angle_alpha   90.00
_cell.angle_beta   90.00
_cell.angle_gamma   90.00
#
_symmetry.space_group_name_H-M   'P 1'
#
loop_
_entity.id
_entity.type
_entity.pdbx_description
1 polymer ?
#
loop_
_entity_poly.entity_id
_entity_poly.type
_entity_poly.pdbx_seq_one_letter_code
_entity_poly.pdbx_strand_id
1 'polypeptide(L)'
;MMEMKAKWMLIGLFGLMLLISAAGATPPASKEVPAGKPDFRDKVFNEHKERMMNWVQNCEKWLERMQEKINTSNLGGEAKLRIQERIRNLEINMEQIKAQISNANNYTELRDAMREVRMLWINMTKEMR
;
A
#
# COMPACT_ATOMS: atom_id res chain seq x y z
N MET A 1 29.10 -9.06 -2.67
CA MET A 1 28.73 -8.66 -1.29
C MET A 1 27.62 -7.59 -1.34
N MET A 2 26.40 -7.94 -1.75
CA MET A 2 25.28 -6.98 -1.96
C MET A 2 23.89 -7.53 -1.54
N GLU A 3 23.81 -8.52 -0.65
CA GLU A 3 22.51 -9.09 -0.24
C GLU A 3 21.87 -8.42 0.98
N MET A 4 22.58 -7.54 1.68
CA MET A 4 22.06 -7.01 2.96
C MET A 4 21.14 -5.81 2.82
N LYS A 5 21.05 -5.12 1.67
CA LYS A 5 20.24 -3.88 1.55
C LYS A 5 18.76 -4.12 1.23
N ALA A 6 18.41 -5.23 0.59
CA ALA A 6 17.02 -5.52 0.22
C ALA A 6 16.14 -5.90 1.42
N LYS A 7 16.73 -6.55 2.45
CA LYS A 7 16.00 -6.95 3.66
C LYS A 7 15.54 -5.76 4.51
N TRP A 8 16.30 -4.67 4.55
CA TRP A 8 15.93 -3.47 5.30
C TRP A 8 14.84 -2.62 4.63
N MET A 9 14.73 -2.64 3.29
CA MET A 9 13.62 -1.96 2.61
C MET A 9 12.26 -2.66 2.85
N LEU A 10 12.25 -3.99 3.02
CA LEU A 10 11.03 -4.74 3.34
C LEU A 10 10.57 -4.56 4.79
N ILE A 11 11.50 -4.33 5.72
CA ILE A 11 11.19 -4.10 7.15
C ILE A 11 10.62 -2.69 7.37
N GLY A 12 11.08 -1.69 6.61
CA GLY A 12 10.53 -0.33 6.66
C GLY A 12 9.02 -0.25 6.36
N LEU A 13 8.50 -1.21 5.58
CA LEU A 13 7.08 -1.34 5.25
C LEU A 13 6.24 -2.08 6.31
N PHE A 14 6.88 -2.85 7.19
CA PHE A 14 6.21 -3.58 8.30
C PHE A 14 6.14 -2.77 9.60
N GLY A 15 7.07 -1.84 9.83
CA GLY A 15 7.15 -1.04 11.05
C GLY A 15 5.95 -0.12 11.32
N LEU A 16 5.12 0.16 10.30
CA LEU A 16 3.97 1.06 10.42
C LEU A 16 2.62 0.32 10.61
N MET A 17 2.63 -0.96 11.02
CA MET A 17 1.41 -1.74 11.27
C MET A 17 1.09 -2.02 12.75
N LEU A 18 1.92 -1.58 13.70
CA LEU A 18 1.79 -1.91 15.13
C LEU A 18 1.39 -0.73 16.02
N LEU A 19 0.37 0.05 15.64
CA LEU A 19 -0.19 1.10 16.52
C LEU A 19 -1.72 1.12 16.64
N ILE A 20 -2.41 0.01 16.37
CA ILE A 20 -3.85 -0.10 16.70
C ILE A 20 -4.16 -1.52 17.20
N SER A 21 -3.65 -1.89 18.37
CA SER A 21 -4.15 -3.04 19.15
C SER A 21 -3.71 -2.93 20.61
N ALA A 22 -4.29 -1.99 21.35
CA ALA A 22 -4.39 -2.07 22.81
C ALA A 22 -5.44 -1.09 23.32
N ALA A 23 -6.67 -1.57 23.54
CA ALA A 23 -7.54 -1.14 24.64
C ALA A 23 -8.85 -1.95 24.61
N GLY A 24 -8.75 -3.25 24.88
CA GLY A 24 -9.84 -4.03 25.45
C GLY A 24 -9.61 -4.16 26.94
N ALA A 25 -10.15 -3.23 27.74
CA ALA A 25 -10.34 -3.36 29.17
C ALA A 25 -11.63 -2.59 29.55
N THR A 26 -12.48 -3.22 30.34
CA THR A 26 -13.86 -2.83 30.71
C THR A 26 -13.98 -1.47 31.41
N PRO A 27 -15.19 -0.86 31.43
CA PRO A 27 -15.35 0.59 31.56
C PRO A 27 -15.48 1.06 33.01
N PRO A 28 -14.89 2.22 33.36
CA PRO A 28 -15.41 3.02 34.46
C PRO A 28 -15.86 4.40 33.95
N ALA A 29 -17.07 4.76 34.35
CA ALA A 29 -17.60 6.12 34.41
C ALA A 29 -17.54 6.94 33.11
N SER A 30 -18.72 7.07 32.49
CA SER A 30 -19.17 8.15 31.61
C SER A 30 -18.31 9.43 31.68
N LYS A 31 -17.22 9.45 30.92
CA LYS A 31 -16.73 10.67 30.30
C LYS A 31 -17.43 10.74 28.98
N GLU A 32 -18.38 11.66 28.86
CA GLU A 32 -18.97 12.05 27.59
C GLU A 32 -17.83 12.25 26.60
N VAL A 33 -17.73 11.32 25.64
CA VAL A 33 -16.84 11.48 24.50
C VAL A 33 -17.36 12.75 23.82
N PRO A 34 -16.57 13.84 23.73
CA PRO A 34 -17.08 15.10 23.22
C PRO A 34 -17.61 14.84 21.81
N ALA A 35 -18.92 15.03 21.67
CA ALA A 35 -19.60 14.97 20.40
C ALA A 35 -18.99 16.05 19.49
N GLY A 36 -18.43 15.62 18.36
CA GLY A 36 -18.28 16.44 17.15
C GLY A 36 -17.31 17.61 17.24
N LYS A 37 -16.04 17.36 16.87
CA LYS A 37 -15.37 18.29 15.95
C LYS A 37 -15.32 17.59 14.58
N PRO A 38 -16.22 17.93 13.62
CA PRO A 38 -16.16 17.38 12.27
C PRO A 38 -14.75 17.49 11.67
N ASP A 39 -14.06 18.59 11.96
CA ASP A 39 -12.65 18.84 11.60
C ASP A 39 -11.68 17.71 11.98
N PHE A 40 -11.85 17.04 13.12
CA PHE A 40 -10.92 16.00 13.52
C PHE A 40 -11.10 14.72 12.70
N ARG A 41 -12.35 14.34 12.40
CA ARG A 41 -12.62 13.16 11.58
C ARG A 41 -12.15 13.38 10.14
N ASP A 42 -12.43 14.55 9.59
CA ASP A 42 -12.03 14.89 8.22
C ASP A 42 -10.50 15.00 8.10
N LYS A 43 -9.84 15.57 9.12
CA LYS A 43 -8.37 15.59 9.18
C LYS A 43 -7.77 14.19 9.22
N VAL A 44 -8.24 13.31 10.13
CA VAL A 44 -7.73 11.94 10.23
C VAL A 44 -8.02 11.14 8.96
N PHE A 45 -9.17 11.36 8.32
CA PHE A 45 -9.54 10.75 7.05
C PHE A 45 -8.56 11.17 5.93
N ASN A 46 -8.32 12.48 5.79
CA ASN A 46 -7.41 13.03 4.80
C ASN A 46 -5.97 12.57 5.03
N GLU A 47 -5.49 12.55 6.28
CA GLU A 47 -4.16 11.98 6.62
C GLU A 47 -4.07 10.49 6.26
N HIS A 48 -5.17 9.73 6.41
CA HIS A 48 -5.21 8.34 6.01
C HIS A 48 -5.16 8.17 4.48
N LYS A 49 -5.92 9.00 3.76
CA LYS A 49 -5.93 9.08 2.30
C LYS A 49 -4.54 9.41 1.75
N GLU A 50 -3.87 10.41 2.33
CA GLU A 50 -2.50 10.80 1.96
C GLU A 50 -1.50 9.68 2.19
N ARG A 51 -1.54 9.02 3.36
CA ARG A 51 -0.67 7.87 3.65
C ARG A 51 -0.86 6.74 2.65
N MET A 52 -2.10 6.42 2.31
CA MET A 52 -2.39 5.41 1.30
C MET A 52 -1.88 5.84 -0.07
N MET A 53 -1.97 7.13 -0.38
CA MET A 53 -1.47 7.65 -1.64
C MET A 53 0.05 7.55 -1.77
N ASN A 54 0.76 7.90 -0.70
CA ASN A 54 2.21 7.71 -0.60
C ASN A 54 2.61 6.25 -0.73
N TRP A 55 1.80 5.32 -0.20
CA TRP A 55 2.06 3.89 -0.33
C TRP A 55 1.97 3.42 -1.79
N VAL A 56 0.92 3.80 -2.52
CA VAL A 56 0.79 3.49 -3.94
C VAL A 56 1.95 4.09 -4.73
N GLN A 57 2.33 5.35 -4.50
CA GLN A 57 3.51 5.94 -5.16
C GLN A 57 4.81 5.16 -4.91
N ASN A 58 4.99 4.61 -3.70
CA ASN A 58 6.16 3.79 -3.41
C ASN A 58 6.13 2.45 -4.15
N CYS A 59 4.94 1.88 -4.36
CA CYS A 59 4.77 0.71 -5.22
C CYS A 59 5.07 1.05 -6.70
N GLU A 60 4.71 2.24 -7.20
CA GLU A 60 4.97 2.68 -8.59
C GLU A 60 6.49 2.71 -8.81
N LYS A 61 7.22 3.39 -7.91
CA LYS A 61 8.69 3.43 -7.90
C LYS A 61 9.33 2.05 -7.78
N TRP A 62 8.68 1.10 -7.11
CA TRP A 62 9.18 -0.27 -7.05
C TRP A 62 9.02 -0.98 -8.39
N LEU A 63 7.86 -0.84 -9.05
CA LEU A 63 7.62 -1.40 -10.38
C LEU A 63 8.61 -0.84 -11.41
N GLU A 64 8.86 0.48 -11.40
CA GLU A 64 9.85 1.11 -12.27
C GLU A 64 11.24 0.45 -12.13
N ARG A 65 11.70 0.26 -10.90
CA ARG A 65 12.99 -0.42 -10.63
C ARG A 65 13.00 -1.87 -11.07
N MET A 66 11.86 -2.56 -10.99
CA MET A 66 11.74 -3.93 -11.48
C MET A 66 11.78 -3.96 -13.01
N GLN A 67 11.09 -3.04 -13.68
CA GLN A 67 11.11 -2.90 -15.12
C GLN A 67 12.54 -2.65 -15.63
N GLU A 68 13.30 -1.76 -14.97
CA GLU A 68 14.71 -1.51 -15.29
C GLU A 68 15.59 -2.76 -15.11
N LYS A 69 15.43 -3.48 -13.99
CA LYS A 69 16.14 -4.75 -13.76
C LYS A 69 15.83 -5.79 -14.82
N ILE A 70 14.58 -5.95 -15.20
CA ILE A 70 14.16 -6.89 -16.24
C ILE A 70 14.74 -6.47 -17.60
N ASN A 71 14.73 -5.17 -17.89
CA ASN A 71 15.29 -4.64 -19.13
C ASN A 71 16.80 -4.89 -19.26
N THR A 72 17.55 -4.79 -18.16
CA THR A 72 19.00 -5.02 -18.11
C THR A 72 19.39 -6.49 -17.86
N SER A 73 18.44 -7.34 -17.46
CA SER A 73 18.69 -8.75 -17.18
C SER A 73 19.00 -9.57 -18.44
N ASN A 74 19.81 -10.61 -18.28
CA ASN A 74 20.11 -11.58 -19.34
C ASN A 74 19.05 -12.70 -19.43
N LEU A 75 17.79 -12.38 -19.14
CA LEU A 75 16.68 -13.32 -19.24
C LEU A 75 16.37 -13.62 -20.71
N GLY A 76 15.99 -14.86 -21.01
CA GLY A 76 15.50 -15.23 -22.33
C GLY A 76 14.27 -14.40 -22.72
N GLY A 77 14.12 -14.09 -24.01
CA GLY A 77 13.10 -13.16 -24.51
C GLY A 77 11.68 -13.48 -24.08
N GLU A 78 11.31 -14.77 -24.06
CA GLU A 78 9.99 -15.21 -23.60
C GLU A 78 9.75 -14.95 -22.11
N ALA A 79 10.75 -15.22 -21.26
CA ALA A 79 10.65 -14.94 -19.83
C ALA A 79 10.56 -13.43 -19.54
N LYS A 80 11.32 -12.63 -20.30
CA LYS A 80 11.28 -11.17 -20.22
C LYS A 80 9.90 -10.63 -20.57
N LEU A 81 9.30 -11.08 -21.68
CA LEU A 81 7.95 -10.69 -22.10
C LEU A 81 6.90 -11.05 -21.05
N ARG A 82 6.94 -12.27 -20.49
CA ARG A 82 6.01 -12.68 -19.43
C ARG A 82 6.07 -11.76 -18.20
N ILE A 83 7.26 -11.37 -17.78
CA ILE A 83 7.42 -10.51 -16.61
C ILE A 83 6.99 -9.07 -16.92
N GLN A 84 7.32 -8.56 -18.12
CA GLN A 84 6.86 -7.24 -18.57
C GLN A 84 5.33 -7.16 -18.65
N GLU A 85 4.67 -8.22 -19.10
CA GLU A 85 3.19 -8.30 -19.10
C GLU A 85 2.62 -8.21 -17.68
N ARG A 86 3.22 -8.94 -16.73
CA ARG A 86 2.82 -8.86 -15.32
C ARG A 86 3.01 -7.46 -14.76
N ILE A 87 4.16 -6.83 -15.02
CA ILE A 87 4.41 -5.44 -14.58
C ILE A 87 3.34 -4.50 -15.13
N ARG A 88 3.00 -4.59 -16.42
CA ARG A 88 1.95 -3.75 -17.01
C ARG A 88 0.58 -3.95 -16.34
N ASN A 89 0.19 -5.20 -16.07
CA ASN A 89 -1.08 -5.49 -15.39
C ASN A 89 -1.10 -4.89 -13.96
N LEU A 90 0.05 -4.90 -13.28
CA LEU A 90 0.19 -4.29 -11.97
C LEU A 90 0.08 -2.77 -12.03
N GLU A 91 0.69 -2.12 -13.02
CA GLU A 91 0.57 -0.67 -13.25
C GLU A 91 -0.90 -0.25 -13.43
N ILE A 92 -1.65 -0.99 -14.27
CA ILE A 92 -3.08 -0.74 -14.49
C ILE A 92 -3.88 -0.84 -13.18
N ASN A 93 -3.66 -1.89 -12.40
CA ASN A 93 -4.33 -2.07 -11.11
C ASN A 93 -4.00 -0.93 -10.13
N MET A 94 -2.77 -0.44 -10.15
CA MET A 94 -2.34 0.67 -9.31
C MET A 94 -3.01 1.99 -9.68
N GLU A 95 -3.16 2.27 -10.98
CA GLU A 95 -3.89 3.45 -11.45
C GLU A 95 -5.36 3.43 -11.00
N GLN A 96 -6.01 2.25 -11.07
CA GLN A 96 -7.38 2.07 -10.60
C GLN A 96 -7.50 2.33 -9.10
N ILE A 97 -6.61 1.74 -8.30
CA ILE A 97 -6.55 1.92 -6.85
C ILE A 97 -6.30 3.39 -6.50
N LYS A 98 -5.40 4.07 -7.23
CA LYS A 98 -5.12 5.50 -7.04
C LYS A 98 -6.36 6.34 -7.27
N ALA A 99 -7.13 6.03 -8.31
CA ALA A 99 -8.41 6.68 -8.57
C ALA A 99 -9.43 6.41 -7.45
N GLN A 100 -9.55 5.18 -6.97
CA GLN A 100 -10.43 4.82 -5.84
C GLN A 100 -10.04 5.57 -4.57
N ILE A 101 -8.76 5.60 -4.21
CA ILE A 101 -8.26 6.35 -3.05
C ILE A 101 -8.59 7.82 -3.23
N SER A 102 -8.28 8.42 -4.38
CA SER A 102 -8.54 9.83 -4.67
C SER A 102 -10.02 10.19 -4.58
N ASN A 103 -10.90 9.29 -5.02
CA ASN A 103 -12.35 9.53 -5.06
C ASN A 103 -13.09 9.08 -3.79
N ALA A 104 -12.39 8.44 -2.84
CA ALA A 104 -13.00 7.99 -1.60
C ALA A 104 -13.51 9.20 -0.78
N ASN A 105 -14.78 9.12 -0.39
CA ASN A 105 -15.49 10.13 0.40
C ASN A 105 -15.81 9.66 1.82
N ASN A 106 -15.59 8.38 2.12
CA ASN A 106 -15.81 7.81 3.43
C ASN A 106 -14.80 6.69 3.77
N TYR A 107 -14.74 6.33 5.04
CA TYR A 107 -13.81 5.32 5.55
C TYR A 107 -14.05 3.92 5.00
N THR A 108 -15.28 3.58 4.58
CA THR A 108 -15.59 2.26 4.01
C THR A 108 -14.92 2.12 2.65
N GLU A 109 -15.14 3.10 1.76
CA GLU A 109 -14.49 3.15 0.44
C GLU A 109 -12.96 3.15 0.57
N LEU A 110 -12.42 3.92 1.51
CA LEU A 110 -10.99 3.97 1.75
C LEU A 110 -10.44 2.63 2.28
N ARG A 111 -11.19 1.93 3.14
CA ARG A 111 -10.80 0.61 3.64
C ARG A 111 -10.82 -0.44 2.55
N ASP A 112 -11.79 -0.38 1.64
CA ASP A 112 -11.88 -1.33 0.53
C ASP A 112 -10.74 -1.10 -0.47
N ALA A 113 -10.44 0.16 -0.81
CA ALA A 113 -9.24 0.49 -1.57
C ALA A 113 -7.95 -0.02 -0.88
N MET A 114 -7.88 0.03 0.46
CA MET A 114 -6.73 -0.51 1.22
C MET A 114 -6.61 -2.04 1.10
N ARG A 115 -7.73 -2.75 1.05
CA ARG A 115 -7.73 -4.21 0.86
C ARG A 115 -7.21 -4.55 -0.53
N GLU A 116 -7.64 -3.81 -1.56
CA GLU A 116 -7.18 -4.00 -2.94
C GLU A 116 -5.67 -3.75 -3.07
N VAL A 117 -5.20 -2.62 -2.53
CA VAL A 117 -3.78 -2.30 -2.30
C VAL A 117 -3.01 -3.48 -1.73
N ARG A 118 -3.49 -4.03 -0.61
CA ARG A 118 -2.81 -5.12 0.09
C ARG A 118 -2.79 -6.41 -0.73
N MET A 119 -3.90 -6.74 -1.38
CA MET A 119 -3.99 -7.93 -2.23
C MET A 119 -3.06 -7.82 -3.43
N LEU A 120 -2.99 -6.64 -4.06
CA LEU A 120 -2.08 -6.37 -5.16
C LEU A 120 -0.63 -6.60 -4.73
N TRP A 121 -0.21 -6.07 -3.58
CA TRP A 121 1.15 -6.29 -3.06
C TRP A 121 1.47 -7.77 -2.78
N ILE A 122 0.52 -8.50 -2.18
CA ILE A 122 0.69 -9.93 -1.92
C ILE A 122 0.85 -10.69 -3.24
N ASN A 123 0.07 -10.36 -4.26
CA ASN A 123 0.17 -10.99 -5.57
C ASN A 123 1.49 -10.63 -6.27
N MET A 124 1.87 -9.35 -6.27
CA MET A 124 3.16 -8.86 -6.78
C MET A 124 4.35 -9.62 -6.19
N THR A 125 4.40 -9.71 -4.86
CA THR A 125 5.52 -10.34 -4.16
C THR A 125 5.58 -11.86 -4.35
N LYS A 126 4.45 -12.51 -4.63
CA LYS A 126 4.39 -13.94 -4.99
C LYS A 126 4.81 -14.19 -6.43
N GLU A 127 4.34 -13.38 -7.37
CA GLU A 127 4.60 -13.58 -8.80
C GLU A 127 6.04 -13.26 -9.22
N MET A 128 6.73 -12.46 -8.40
CA MET A 128 8.10 -12.00 -8.65
C MET A 128 9.16 -12.71 -7.78
N ARG A 129 8.75 -13.72 -7.00
CA ARG A 129 9.65 -14.64 -6.29
C ARG A 129 10.06 -15.79 -7.20
#